data_AF-A0A7C5R6I9-F1
#
_entry.id   AF-A0A7C5R6I9-F1
#
_cell.length_a   1.000
_cell.length_b   1.000
_cell.length_c   1.000
_cell.angle_alpha   90.00
_cell.angle_beta   90.00
_cell.angle_gamma   90.00
#
_symmetry.space_group_name_H-M   'P 1'
#
loop_
_entity.id
_entity.type
_entity.pdbx_description
1 polymer ?
#
loop_
_entity_poly.entity_id
_entity_poly.type
_entity_poly.pdbx_seq_one_letter_code
_entity_poly.pdbx_strand_id
1 'polypeptide(L)'
;MENQPEIVTQALGYAGHAWEVAQGWLMSPAAWSQFALLVLAWLAAVVASRRAAPFITRLLTPAGDTQKPIARARSFLLIFLPLLLPLLAYGFTAIGEQVTRSLFGSGAVIAFGKRVFLFLAARILVQRIITDPFLKLLGRYVLIPIAALYALGILDDAIAWLDATRISMGNISFSVLAIVRGLVAG
;
A
#
# COMPACT_ATOMS: atom_id res chain seq x y z
N MET A 1 38.10 -6.16 2.93
CA MET A 1 36.76 -5.66 2.57
C MET A 1 36.94 -4.49 1.61
N GLU A 2 37.55 -4.73 0.45
CA GLU A 2 37.83 -3.71 -0.57
C GLU A 2 37.34 -4.27 -1.92
N ASN A 3 36.70 -3.43 -2.74
CA ASN A 3 36.04 -3.73 -4.03
C ASN A 3 34.60 -4.27 -3.99
N GLN A 4 33.77 -3.93 -2.99
CA GLN A 4 32.32 -4.09 -3.16
C GLN A 4 31.74 -2.88 -3.91
N PRO A 5 30.89 -3.09 -4.94
CA PRO A 5 30.21 -2.00 -5.63
C PRO A 5 29.43 -1.11 -4.65
N GLU A 6 29.40 0.20 -4.88
CA GLU A 6 28.72 1.18 -4.01
C GLU A 6 27.24 0.81 -3.73
N ILE A 7 26.57 0.23 -4.73
CA ILE A 7 25.19 -0.29 -4.63
C ILE A 7 25.09 -1.43 -3.59
N VAL A 8 26.09 -2.30 -3.51
CA VAL A 8 26.12 -3.42 -2.55
C VAL A 8 26.30 -2.87 -1.13
N THR A 9 27.18 -1.89 -0.94
CA THR A 9 27.38 -1.24 0.36
C THR A 9 26.12 -0.51 0.83
N GLN A 10 25.42 0.20 -0.07
CA GLN A 10 24.14 0.84 0.26
C GLN A 10 23.05 -0.18 0.56
N ALA A 11 22.92 -1.25 -0.25
CA ALA A 11 21.94 -2.31 -0.01
C ALA A 11 22.18 -3.03 1.33
N LEU A 12 23.43 -3.28 1.70
CA LEU A 12 23.80 -3.82 3.00
C LEU A 12 23.48 -2.85 4.14
N GLY A 13 23.66 -1.54 3.92
CA GLY A 13 23.24 -0.49 4.87
C GLY A 13 21.74 -0.51 5.13
N TYR A 14 20.91 -0.57 4.08
CA TYR A 14 19.45 -0.70 4.23
C TYR A 14 19.04 -2.01 4.90
N ALA A 15 19.73 -3.12 4.59
CA ALA A 15 19.48 -4.40 5.25
C ALA A 15 19.81 -4.34 6.75
N GLY A 16 20.91 -3.68 7.13
CA GLY A 16 21.27 -3.43 8.52
C GLY A 16 20.22 -2.59 9.25
N HIS A 17 19.76 -1.50 8.64
CA HIS A 17 18.70 -0.68 9.22
C HIS A 17 17.38 -1.43 9.39
N ALA A 18 16.97 -2.22 8.39
CA ALA A 18 15.77 -3.05 8.50
C ALA A 18 15.91 -4.10 9.62
N TRP A 19 17.11 -4.66 9.79
CA TRP A 19 17.42 -5.59 10.86
C TRP A 19 17.33 -4.95 12.25
N GLU A 20 17.87 -3.75 12.43
CA GLU A 20 17.78 -2.99 13.68
C GLU A 20 16.32 -2.67 14.04
N VAL A 21 15.52 -2.23 13.05
CA VAL A 21 14.09 -1.98 13.25
C VAL A 21 13.36 -3.26 13.66
N ALA A 22 13.63 -4.38 12.98
CA ALA A 22 13.03 -5.67 13.29
C ALA A 22 13.42 -6.16 14.71
N GLN A 23 14.69 -6.02 15.09
CA GLN A 23 15.14 -6.33 16.45
C GLN A 23 14.46 -5.43 17.50
N GLY A 24 14.33 -4.13 17.22
CA GLY A 24 13.63 -3.18 18.10
C GLY A 24 12.17 -3.56 18.32
N TRP A 25 11.49 -4.11 17.31
CA TRP A 25 10.15 -4.65 17.46
C TRP A 25 10.14 -5.97 18.25
N LEU A 26 11.04 -6.90 17.93
CA LEU A 26 11.06 -8.21 18.57
C LEU A 26 11.33 -8.12 20.09
N MET A 27 12.19 -7.19 20.50
CA MET A 27 12.57 -7.00 21.89
C MET A 27 11.59 -6.11 22.68
N SER A 28 10.60 -5.51 22.03
CA SER A 28 9.67 -4.57 22.66
C SER A 28 8.32 -5.22 22.99
N PRO A 29 7.92 -5.30 24.28
CA PRO A 29 6.58 -5.79 24.66
C PRO A 29 5.44 -4.99 24.00
N ALA A 30 5.66 -3.68 23.77
CA ALA A 30 4.71 -2.81 23.09
C ALA A 30 4.53 -3.15 21.61
N ALA A 31 5.55 -3.69 20.94
CA ALA A 31 5.43 -4.11 19.55
C ALA A 31 4.61 -5.41 19.45
N TRP A 32 4.77 -6.35 20.39
CA TRP A 32 3.97 -7.57 20.44
C TRP A 32 2.48 -7.30 20.67
N SER A 33 2.13 -6.34 21.53
CA SER A 33 0.74 -5.92 21.70
C SER A 33 0.17 -5.27 20.44
N GLN A 34 0.97 -4.48 19.71
CA GLN A 34 0.59 -3.92 18.41
C GLN A 34 0.38 -5.02 17.35
N PHE A 35 1.25 -6.05 17.30
CA PHE A 35 1.07 -7.20 16.42
C PHE A 35 -0.21 -7.98 16.75
N ALA A 36 -0.48 -8.23 18.02
CA ALA A 36 -1.71 -8.88 18.45
C ALA A 36 -2.94 -8.06 18.00
N LEU A 37 -2.91 -6.74 18.18
CA LEU A 37 -3.99 -5.86 17.73
C LEU A 37 -4.14 -5.86 16.20
N LEU A 38 -3.03 -5.87 15.46
CA LEU A 38 -3.03 -5.96 13.99
C LEU A 38 -3.66 -7.28 13.52
N VAL A 39 -3.32 -8.40 14.15
CA VAL A 39 -3.93 -9.70 13.86
C VAL A 39 -5.41 -9.67 14.19
N LEU A 40 -5.82 -9.13 15.33
CA LEU A 40 -7.22 -8.98 15.69
C LEU A 40 -7.99 -8.11 14.69
N ALA A 41 -7.42 -6.98 14.27
CA ALA A 41 -8.00 -6.11 13.25
C ALA A 41 -8.14 -6.82 11.90
N TRP A 42 -7.13 -7.60 11.49
CA TRP A 42 -7.19 -8.41 10.28
C TRP A 42 -8.25 -9.51 10.35
N LEU A 43 -8.32 -10.24 11.47
CA LEU A 43 -9.36 -11.26 11.68
C LEU A 43 -10.76 -10.65 11.68
N ALA A 44 -10.95 -9.51 12.35
CA ALA A 44 -12.19 -8.75 12.32
C ALA A 44 -12.55 -8.34 10.89
N ALA A 45 -11.58 -7.88 10.10
CA ALA A 45 -11.77 -7.53 8.69
C ALA A 45 -12.14 -8.74 7.82
N VAL A 46 -11.52 -9.90 8.06
CA VAL A 46 -11.87 -11.15 7.36
C VAL A 46 -13.30 -11.58 7.69
N VAL A 47 -13.70 -11.57 8.96
CA VAL A 47 -15.05 -11.93 9.38
C VAL A 47 -16.08 -10.94 8.84
N ALA A 48 -15.82 -9.64 8.97
CA ALA A 48 -16.66 -8.58 8.44
C ALA A 48 -16.79 -8.70 6.92
N SER A 49 -15.68 -8.94 6.21
CA SER A 49 -15.67 -9.10 4.76
C SER A 49 -16.46 -10.31 4.30
N ARG A 50 -16.30 -11.46 4.96
CA ARG A 50 -17.05 -12.68 4.64
C ARG A 50 -18.55 -12.54 4.89
N ARG A 51 -18.97 -11.74 5.88
CA ARG A 51 -20.39 -11.47 6.17
C ARG A 51 -20.98 -10.40 5.27
N ALA A 52 -20.24 -9.33 5.00
CA ALA A 52 -20.70 -8.22 4.18
C ALA A 52 -20.73 -8.58 2.69
N ALA A 53 -19.78 -9.39 2.19
CA ALA A 53 -19.71 -9.75 0.78
C ALA A 53 -21.00 -10.37 0.21
N PRO A 54 -21.62 -11.42 0.81
CA PRO A 54 -22.87 -11.98 0.29
C PRO A 54 -24.03 -11.00 0.41
N PHE A 55 -24.07 -10.18 1.45
CA PHE A 55 -25.10 -9.15 1.63
C PHE A 55 -25.01 -8.06 0.56
N ILE A 56 -23.81 -7.49 0.35
CA ILE A 56 -23.52 -6.49 -0.67
C ILE A 56 -23.80 -7.07 -2.06
N THR A 57 -23.40 -8.32 -2.30
CA THR A 57 -23.69 -9.00 -3.57
C THR A 57 -25.20 -9.08 -3.79
N ARG A 58 -25.97 -9.63 -2.85
CA ARG A 58 -27.43 -9.74 -2.97
C ARG A 58 -28.13 -8.39 -3.17
N LEU A 59 -27.66 -7.34 -2.48
CA LEU A 59 -28.25 -6.00 -2.57
C LEU A 59 -27.96 -5.32 -3.93
N LEU A 60 -26.76 -5.54 -4.46
CA LEU A 60 -26.30 -4.90 -5.68
C LEU A 60 -26.53 -5.74 -6.94
N THR A 61 -26.74 -7.06 -6.85
CA THR A 61 -27.06 -7.89 -8.02
C THR A 61 -28.35 -7.38 -8.67
N PRO A 62 -28.30 -6.91 -9.93
CA PRO A 62 -29.49 -6.42 -10.62
C PRO A 62 -30.44 -7.60 -10.89
N ALA A 63 -31.67 -7.53 -10.38
CA ALA A 63 -32.70 -8.57 -10.59
C ALA A 63 -33.47 -8.40 -11.91
N GLY A 64 -33.01 -7.55 -12.84
CA GLY A 64 -33.73 -7.24 -14.07
C GLY A 64 -32.86 -6.52 -15.11
N ASP A 65 -33.51 -6.12 -16.19
CA ASP A 65 -32.93 -5.61 -17.44
C ASP A 65 -31.70 -4.70 -17.23
N THR A 66 -30.58 -5.15 -17.78
CA THR A 66 -29.23 -4.57 -17.63
C THR A 66 -29.10 -3.19 -18.27
N GLN A 67 -30.09 -2.76 -19.08
CA GLN A 67 -30.08 -1.49 -19.79
C GLN A 67 -30.35 -0.27 -18.89
N LYS A 68 -30.84 -0.45 -17.65
CA LYS A 68 -31.11 0.67 -16.75
C LYS A 68 -29.81 1.24 -16.14
N PRO A 69 -29.63 2.58 -16.08
CA PRO A 69 -28.45 3.21 -15.49
C PRO A 69 -28.12 2.73 -14.06
N ILE A 70 -29.15 2.42 -13.27
CA ILE A 70 -28.99 1.91 -11.90
C ILE A 70 -28.38 0.50 -11.85
N ALA A 71 -28.67 -0.35 -12.85
CA ALA A 71 -28.09 -1.70 -12.94
C ALA A 71 -26.59 -1.62 -13.28
N ARG A 72 -26.21 -0.66 -14.13
CA ARG A 72 -24.81 -0.36 -14.46
C ARG A 72 -24.04 0.16 -13.24
N ALA A 73 -24.63 1.10 -12.49
CA ALA A 73 -24.04 1.62 -11.25
C ALA A 73 -23.80 0.53 -10.20
N ARG A 74 -24.78 -0.37 -9.99
CA ARG A 74 -24.62 -1.47 -9.04
C ARG A 74 -23.56 -2.49 -9.47
N SER A 75 -23.51 -2.81 -10.77
CA SER A 75 -22.49 -3.70 -11.33
C SER A 75 -21.09 -3.10 -11.18
N PHE A 76 -20.95 -1.79 -11.38
CA PHE A 76 -19.69 -1.07 -11.15
C PHE A 76 -19.22 -1.19 -9.68
N LEU A 77 -20.13 -1.01 -8.71
CA LEU A 77 -19.82 -1.18 -7.30
C LEU A 77 -19.37 -2.62 -6.95
N LEU A 78 -19.96 -3.63 -7.59
CA LEU A 78 -19.59 -5.04 -7.38
C LEU A 78 -18.16 -5.35 -7.83
N ILE A 79 -17.61 -4.63 -8.80
CA ILE A 79 -16.22 -4.83 -9.25
C ILE A 79 -15.23 -4.51 -8.11
N PHE A 80 -15.58 -3.58 -7.21
CA PHE A 80 -14.75 -3.20 -6.06
C PHE A 80 -14.86 -4.15 -4.86
N LEU A 81 -15.72 -5.18 -4.92
CA LEU A 81 -15.90 -6.15 -3.84
C LEU A 81 -14.58 -6.79 -3.35
N PRO A 82 -13.58 -7.11 -4.21
CA PRO A 82 -12.30 -7.64 -3.75
C PRO A 82 -11.48 -6.67 -2.87
N LEU A 83 -11.72 -5.35 -2.96
CA LEU A 83 -11.06 -4.35 -2.10
C LEU A 83 -11.66 -4.28 -0.70
N LEU A 84 -12.81 -4.90 -0.47
CA LEU A 84 -13.49 -4.79 0.81
C LEU A 84 -12.62 -5.32 1.96
N LEU A 85 -11.92 -6.43 1.77
CA LEU A 85 -11.02 -6.98 2.79
C LEU A 85 -9.85 -6.04 3.13
N PRO A 86 -8.98 -5.64 2.18
CA PRO A 86 -7.84 -4.79 2.53
C PRO A 86 -8.27 -3.41 3.06
N LEU A 87 -9.40 -2.85 2.60
CA LEU A 87 -9.90 -1.58 3.11
C LEU A 87 -10.46 -1.70 4.53
N LEU A 88 -11.20 -2.77 4.85
CA LEU A 88 -11.65 -3.02 6.22
C LEU A 88 -10.46 -3.28 7.16
N ALA A 89 -9.46 -4.04 6.70
CA ALA A 89 -8.25 -4.29 7.47
C ALA A 89 -7.51 -2.98 7.79
N TYR A 90 -7.36 -2.10 6.78
CA TYR A 90 -6.82 -0.76 6.99
C TYR A 90 -7.65 0.06 7.97
N GLY A 91 -8.97 0.10 7.79
CA GLY A 91 -9.88 0.86 8.65
C GLY A 91 -9.86 0.42 10.11
N PHE A 92 -9.99 -0.87 10.37
CA PHE A 92 -9.94 -1.42 11.74
C PHE A 92 -8.57 -1.23 12.38
N THR A 93 -7.50 -1.33 11.60
CA THR A 93 -6.13 -1.07 12.08
C THR A 93 -5.92 0.40 12.41
N ALA A 94 -6.49 1.32 11.62
CA ALA A 94 -6.44 2.75 11.89
C ALA A 94 -7.20 3.16 13.16
N ILE A 95 -8.33 2.51 13.44
CA ILE A 95 -9.04 2.66 14.72
C ILE A 95 -8.15 2.15 15.87
N GLY A 96 -7.55 0.98 15.71
CA GLY A 96 -6.64 0.39 16.69
C GLY A 96 -5.37 1.23 16.96
N GLU A 97 -4.91 2.00 15.98
CA GLU A 97 -3.75 2.89 16.12
C GLU A 97 -3.92 3.93 17.22
N GLN A 98 -5.13 4.48 17.37
CA GLN A 98 -5.41 5.46 18.42
C GLN A 98 -5.25 4.83 19.81
N VAL A 99 -5.67 3.57 19.94
CA VAL A 99 -5.55 2.79 21.18
C VAL A 99 -4.08 2.44 21.48
N THR A 100 -3.28 2.04 20.49
CA THR A 100 -1.88 1.71 20.76
C THR A 100 -1.02 2.93 21.00
N ARG A 101 -1.29 4.04 20.29
CA ARG A 101 -0.59 5.31 20.52
C ARG A 101 -0.85 5.83 21.93
N SER A 102 -2.06 5.70 22.46
CA SER A 102 -2.39 6.13 23.81
C SER A 102 -1.82 5.21 24.90
N LEU A 103 -1.81 3.89 24.67
CA LEU A 103 -1.34 2.91 25.66
C LEU A 103 0.19 2.71 25.68
N PHE A 104 0.85 2.80 24.54
CA PHE A 104 2.26 2.42 24.39
C PHE A 104 3.14 3.53 23.82
N GLY A 105 2.58 4.70 23.46
CA GLY A 105 3.33 5.84 22.91
C GLY A 105 3.94 5.61 21.52
N SER A 106 3.82 4.39 20.96
CA SER A 106 4.35 3.98 19.67
C SER A 106 3.27 3.34 18.83
N GLY A 107 3.31 3.60 17.52
CA GLY A 107 2.42 3.00 16.53
C GLY A 107 3.17 2.50 15.29
N ALA A 108 4.48 2.24 15.41
CA ALA A 108 5.33 1.90 14.27
C ALA A 108 4.87 0.61 13.56
N VAL A 109 4.56 -0.43 14.33
CA VAL A 109 4.07 -1.72 13.80
C VAL A 109 2.70 -1.56 13.16
N ILE A 110 1.81 -0.80 13.80
CA ILE A 110 0.49 -0.49 13.25
C ILE A 110 0.58 0.31 11.96
N ALA A 111 1.43 1.34 11.94
CA ALA A 111 1.68 2.15 10.74
C ALA A 111 2.26 1.29 9.61
N PHE A 112 3.15 0.34 9.90
CA PHE A 112 3.63 -0.63 8.93
C PHE A 112 2.47 -1.50 8.39
N GLY A 113 1.66 -2.08 9.27
CA GLY A 113 0.49 -2.88 8.90
C GLY A 113 -0.48 -2.15 7.97
N LYS A 114 -0.81 -0.89 8.29
CA LYS A 114 -1.64 -0.04 7.43
C LYS A 114 -1.06 0.12 6.02
N ARG A 115 0.24 0.38 5.90
CA ARG A 115 0.90 0.53 4.60
C ARG A 115 0.88 -0.79 3.81
N VAL A 116 1.05 -1.93 4.48
CA VAL A 116 0.92 -3.26 3.86
C VAL A 116 -0.50 -3.52 3.36
N PHE A 117 -1.54 -3.14 4.13
CA PHE A 117 -2.93 -3.27 3.66
C PHE A 117 -3.22 -2.38 2.45
N LEU A 118 -2.68 -1.17 2.40
CA LEU A 118 -2.76 -0.30 1.22
C LEU A 118 -2.02 -0.89 0.01
N PHE A 119 -0.86 -1.50 0.21
CA PHE A 119 -0.18 -2.24 -0.86
C PHE A 119 -1.01 -3.40 -1.40
N LEU A 120 -1.65 -4.18 -0.52
CA LEU A 120 -2.59 -5.22 -0.92
C LEU A 120 -3.79 -4.65 -1.69
N ALA A 121 -4.34 -3.51 -1.26
CA ALA A 121 -5.41 -2.82 -1.96
C ALA A 121 -4.98 -2.39 -3.37
N ALA A 122 -3.83 -1.73 -3.50
CA ALA A 122 -3.27 -1.32 -4.79
C ALA A 122 -3.02 -2.53 -5.70
N ARG A 123 -2.45 -3.61 -5.17
CA ARG A 123 -2.24 -4.85 -5.91
C ARG A 123 -3.55 -5.45 -6.40
N ILE A 124 -4.58 -5.53 -5.55
CA ILE A 124 -5.89 -6.06 -5.90
C ILE A 124 -6.57 -5.18 -6.96
N LEU A 125 -6.49 -3.86 -6.81
CA LEU A 125 -7.01 -2.89 -7.78
C LEU A 125 -6.43 -3.16 -9.18
N VAL A 126 -5.11 -3.24 -9.29
CA VAL A 126 -4.43 -3.46 -10.58
C VAL A 126 -4.67 -4.86 -11.13
N GLN A 127 -4.66 -5.89 -10.29
CA GLN A 127 -4.74 -7.28 -10.76
C GLN A 127 -6.18 -7.71 -11.09
N ARG A 128 -7.18 -7.23 -10.34
CA ARG A 128 -8.56 -7.73 -10.39
C ARG A 128 -9.59 -6.73 -10.88
N ILE A 129 -9.34 -5.43 -10.76
CA ILE A 129 -10.34 -4.39 -11.05
C ILE A 129 -10.03 -3.66 -12.36
N ILE A 130 -8.76 -3.28 -12.55
CA ILE A 130 -8.32 -2.63 -13.78
C ILE A 130 -8.28 -3.67 -14.90
N THR A 131 -9.20 -3.52 -15.86
CA THR A 131 -9.34 -4.36 -17.05
C THR A 131 -8.67 -3.75 -18.28
N ASP A 132 -8.66 -2.42 -18.39
CA ASP A 132 -8.03 -1.73 -19.52
C ASP A 132 -6.51 -2.04 -19.59
N PRO A 133 -5.98 -2.48 -20.75
CA PRO A 133 -4.59 -2.89 -20.88
C PRO A 133 -3.56 -1.80 -20.54
N PHE A 134 -3.83 -0.55 -20.95
CA PHE A 134 -2.93 0.58 -20.71
C PHE A 134 -2.92 0.94 -19.23
N LEU A 135 -4.09 1.10 -18.61
CA LEU A 135 -4.19 1.35 -17.17
C LEU A 135 -3.60 0.20 -16.34
N LYS A 136 -3.71 -1.05 -16.81
CA LYS A 136 -3.13 -2.21 -16.13
C LYS A 136 -1.60 -2.20 -16.20
N LEU A 137 -1.04 -1.75 -17.33
CA LEU A 137 0.40 -1.57 -17.51
C LEU A 137 0.93 -0.50 -16.56
N LEU A 138 0.30 0.69 -16.53
CA LEU A 138 0.62 1.74 -15.57
C LEU A 138 0.47 1.26 -14.13
N GLY A 139 -0.63 0.57 -13.83
CA GLY A 139 -0.85 -0.01 -12.51
C GLY A 139 0.26 -0.97 -12.09
N ARG A 140 0.72 -1.83 -13.02
CA ARG A 140 1.72 -2.85 -12.74
C ARG A 140 3.14 -2.30 -12.61
N TYR A 141 3.51 -1.33 -13.43
CA TYR A 141 4.88 -0.82 -13.50
C TYR A 141 5.08 0.52 -12.78
N VAL A 142 4.00 1.20 -12.40
CA VAL A 142 4.06 2.47 -11.67
C VAL A 142 3.39 2.33 -10.30
N LEU A 143 2.09 2.02 -10.24
CA LEU A 143 1.34 2.03 -8.99
C LEU A 143 1.81 0.95 -7.99
N ILE A 144 1.97 -0.31 -8.42
CA ILE A 144 2.41 -1.40 -7.53
C ILE A 144 3.82 -1.14 -6.97
N PRO A 145 4.84 -0.76 -7.78
CA PRO A 145 6.15 -0.41 -7.26
C PRO A 145 6.13 0.76 -6.26
N ILE A 146 5.40 1.83 -6.57
CA ILE A 146 5.25 2.96 -5.63
C ILE A 146 4.59 2.51 -4.33
N ALA A 147 3.52 1.72 -4.42
CA ALA A 147 2.85 1.17 -3.24
C ALA A 147 3.76 0.23 -2.43
N ALA A 148 4.68 -0.49 -3.09
CA ALA A 148 5.68 -1.33 -2.42
C ALA A 148 6.71 -0.48 -1.67
N LEU A 149 7.27 0.56 -2.31
CA LEU A 149 8.18 1.51 -1.65
C LEU A 149 7.49 2.19 -0.46
N TYR A 150 6.21 2.55 -0.61
CA TYR A 150 5.40 3.10 0.46
C TYR A 150 5.20 2.09 1.61
N ALA A 151 4.89 0.83 1.30
CA ALA A 151 4.78 -0.26 2.29
C ALA A 151 6.06 -0.44 3.10
N LEU A 152 7.21 -0.37 2.44
CA LEU A 152 8.52 -0.45 3.07
C LEU A 152 8.90 0.83 3.84
N GLY A 153 8.22 1.95 3.60
CA GLY A 153 8.50 3.23 4.26
C GLY A 153 9.68 4.00 3.68
N ILE A 154 10.16 3.60 2.50
CA ILE A 154 11.33 4.19 1.82
C ILE A 154 10.93 5.07 0.63
N LEU A 155 9.62 5.29 0.43
CA LEU A 155 9.13 6.08 -0.70
C LEU A 155 9.65 7.53 -0.63
N ASP A 156 9.64 8.14 0.55
CA ASP A 156 10.09 9.52 0.72
C ASP A 156 11.59 9.65 0.44
N ASP A 157 12.41 8.69 0.89
CA ASP A 157 13.84 8.64 0.59
C ASP A 157 14.09 8.46 -0.92
N ALA A 158 13.33 7.57 -1.57
CA ALA A 158 13.43 7.38 -3.01
C ALA A 158 13.05 8.64 -3.80
N ILE A 159 12.02 9.36 -3.35
CA ILE A 159 11.62 10.64 -3.95
C ILE A 159 12.73 11.68 -3.76
N ALA A 160 13.31 11.77 -2.56
CA ALA A 160 14.41 12.69 -2.26
C ALA A 160 15.65 12.40 -3.13
N TRP A 161 16.01 11.13 -3.29
CA TRP A 161 17.12 10.70 -4.13
C TRP A 161 16.90 11.04 -5.62
N LEU A 162 15.70 10.80 -6.13
CA LEU A 162 15.32 11.15 -7.50
C LEU A 162 15.32 12.68 -7.74
N ASP A 163 15.01 13.47 -6.72
CA ASP A 163 15.02 14.93 -6.82
C ASP A 163 16.44 15.51 -6.75
N ALA A 164 17.28 14.93 -5.90
CA ALA A 164 18.70 15.29 -5.79
C ALA A 164 19.48 14.96 -7.06
N THR A 165 19.10 13.91 -7.78
CA THR A 165 19.73 13.52 -9.03
C THR A 165 19.29 14.44 -10.16
N ARG A 166 20.13 15.43 -10.49
CA ARG A 166 19.87 16.40 -11.55
C ARG A 166 20.70 16.13 -12.79
N ILE A 167 20.05 16.15 -13.95
CA ILE A 167 20.68 16.07 -15.26
C ILE A 167 20.76 17.50 -15.81
N SER A 168 21.97 17.96 -16.09
CA SER A 168 22.23 19.29 -16.67
C SER A 168 22.48 19.17 -18.16
N MET A 169 21.73 19.94 -18.97
CA MET A 169 21.99 20.15 -20.39
C MET A 169 22.14 21.65 -20.64
N GLY A 170 23.39 22.09 -20.79
CA GLY A 170 23.71 23.51 -20.94
C GLY A 170 23.32 24.32 -19.70
N ASN A 171 22.41 25.28 -19.85
CA ASN A 171 21.94 26.15 -18.77
C ASN A 171 20.64 25.66 -18.09
N ILE A 172 20.10 24.52 -18.53
CA ILE A 172 18.85 23.97 -18.00
C ILE A 172 19.15 22.69 -17.24
N SER A 173 18.68 22.61 -16.00
CA SER A 173 18.80 21.42 -15.16
C SER A 173 17.42 20.87 -14.81
N PHE A 174 17.26 19.56 -14.96
CA PHE A 174 16.03 18.84 -14.58
C PHE A 174 16.37 17.77 -13.57
N SER A 175 15.54 17.60 -12.54
CA SER A 175 15.65 16.42 -11.67
C SER A 175 15.11 15.19 -12.39
N VAL A 176 15.68 14.03 -12.11
CA VAL A 176 15.15 12.75 -12.60
C VAL A 176 13.71 12.56 -12.13
N LEU A 177 13.38 13.04 -10.92
CA LEU A 177 12.01 13.09 -10.42
C LEU A 177 11.05 13.85 -11.36
N ALA A 178 11.47 14.99 -11.90
CA ALA A 178 10.66 15.77 -12.83
C ALA A 178 10.40 15.00 -14.14
N ILE A 179 11.40 14.28 -14.65
CA ILE A 179 11.28 13.43 -15.84
C ILE A 179 10.30 12.27 -15.58
N VAL A 180 10.48 11.57 -14.46
CA VAL A 180 9.60 10.45 -14.06
C VAL A 180 8.15 10.92 -13.90
N ARG A 181 7.94 12.07 -13.22
CA ARG A 181 6.60 12.66 -13.07
C ARG A 181 6.00 13.05 -14.42
N GLY A 182 6.79 13.64 -15.32
CA GLY A 182 6.37 13.99 -16.67
C GLY A 182 5.94 12.77 -17.48
N LEU A 183 6.70 11.67 -17.40
CA LEU A 183 6.40 10.42 -18.10
C LEU A 183 5.16 9.70 -17.53
N VAL A 184 4.87 9.87 -16.23
CA VAL A 184 3.66 9.31 -15.60
C VAL A 184 2.42 10.17 -15.89
N ALA A 185 2.58 11.49 -16.07
CA ALA A 185 1.49 12.44 -16.26
C ALA A 185 1.13 12.74 -17.72
N GLY A 186 2.02 12.44 -18.67
CA GLY A 186 1.80 12.58 -20.12
C GLY A 186 1.16 11.36 -20.75
#